data_AF-A0A239SL26-F1
#
_entry.id   AF-A0A239SL26-F1
#
_cell.length_a   1.000
_cell.length_b   1.000
_cell.length_c   1.000
_cell.angle_alpha   90.00
_cell.angle_beta   90.00
_cell.angle_gamma   90.00
#
_symmetry.space_group_name_H-M   'P 1'
#
loop_
_entity.id
_entity.type
_entity.pdbx_description
1 polymer ?
#
loop_
_entity_poly.entity_id
_entity_poly.type
_entity_poly.pdbx_seq_one_letter_code
_entity_poly.pdbx_strand_id
1 'polypeptide(L)'
;MLKHPKGGLHIAGRVRWSTLLMVTLGAVGLAACTTRPFQPSPPLYKLWAKRGVDEQGVRNAMLACGFPNSAYVDRKDMTLNDFAKGELCMIDHGFQYQDRRIICTDFPDLPACANVPRGKTFGSDPDFGPAANKPR
;
A
#
# COMPACT_ATOMS: atom_id res chain seq x y z
N MET A 1 -9.13 67.83 -27.55
CA MET A 1 -7.92 67.08 -27.12
C MET A 1 -8.09 66.69 -25.65
N LEU A 2 -8.57 65.49 -25.36
CA LEU A 2 -8.82 65.04 -23.98
C LEU A 2 -8.01 63.77 -23.66
N LYS A 3 -6.82 64.04 -23.14
CA LYS A 3 -6.11 63.44 -22.00
C LYS A 3 -6.54 62.03 -21.55
N HIS A 4 -5.62 61.07 -21.69
CA HIS A 4 -5.58 59.84 -20.89
C HIS A 4 -5.38 60.15 -19.40
N PRO A 5 -5.95 59.31 -18.51
CA PRO A 5 -5.31 58.98 -17.24
C PRO A 5 -4.86 57.51 -17.22
N LYS A 6 -3.57 57.32 -16.95
CA LYS A 6 -3.00 56.04 -16.50
C LYS A 6 -3.30 55.88 -15.01
N GLY A 7 -4.07 54.85 -14.64
CA GLY A 7 -4.26 54.45 -13.25
C GLY A 7 -3.25 53.37 -12.89
N GLY A 8 -2.18 53.75 -12.19
CA GLY A 8 -1.37 52.85 -11.38
C GLY A 8 -1.56 53.24 -9.93
N LEU A 9 -1.96 52.30 -9.07
CA LEU A 9 -1.87 52.46 -7.63
C LEU A 9 -1.40 51.15 -7.00
N HIS A 10 -0.24 51.26 -6.37
CA HIS A 10 0.49 50.21 -5.66
C HIS A 10 -0.27 49.77 -4.40
N ILE A 11 -0.41 48.47 -4.18
CA ILE A 11 -0.77 47.93 -2.86
C ILE A 11 0.53 47.43 -2.20
N ALA A 12 1.15 48.32 -1.44
CA ALA A 12 2.26 47.99 -0.55
C ALA A 12 1.70 47.58 0.82
N GLY A 13 1.48 46.29 1.02
CA GLY A 13 1.18 45.71 2.34
C GLY A 13 2.45 45.11 2.96
N ARG A 14 3.05 45.79 3.93
CA ARG A 14 4.19 45.25 4.69
C ARG A 14 3.67 44.18 5.65
N VAL A 15 3.62 42.92 5.21
CA VAL A 15 3.28 41.78 6.07
C VAL A 15 4.32 41.71 7.19
N ARG A 16 3.90 41.86 8.45
CA ARG A 16 4.79 41.74 9.61
C ARG A 16 5.39 40.35 9.59
N TRP A 17 6.71 40.27 9.72
CA TRP A 17 7.46 39.01 9.69
C TRP A 17 6.92 37.99 10.71
N SER A 18 6.43 38.47 11.85
CA SER A 18 5.77 37.69 12.90
C SER A 18 4.48 37.00 12.44
N THR A 19 3.70 37.64 11.56
CA THR A 19 2.47 37.08 10.98
C THR A 19 2.79 35.99 9.97
N LEU A 20 3.85 36.18 9.17
CA LEU A 20 4.39 35.16 8.27
C LEU A 20 4.91 33.94 9.05
N LEU A 21 5.60 34.16 10.17
CA LEU A 21 6.18 33.10 11.01
C LEU A 21 5.10 32.27 11.73
N MET A 22 4.05 32.92 12.23
CA MET A 22 2.90 32.23 12.85
C MET A 22 2.13 31.37 11.85
N VAL A 23 1.92 31.87 10.62
CA VAL A 23 1.21 31.13 9.57
C VAL A 23 2.02 29.93 9.09
N THR A 24 3.34 30.06 8.94
CA THR A 24 4.20 28.93 8.55
C THR A 24 4.31 27.89 9.67
N LEU A 25 4.46 28.28 10.94
CA LEU A 25 4.47 27.33 12.06
C LEU A 25 3.14 26.57 12.19
N GLY A 26 2.01 27.26 12.01
CA GLY A 26 0.67 26.66 12.04
C GLY A 26 0.45 25.65 10.90
N ALA A 27 0.91 25.98 9.68
CA ALA A 27 0.81 25.07 8.54
C ALA A 27 1.69 23.81 8.70
N VAL A 28 2.89 23.93 9.28
CA VAL A 28 3.77 22.79 9.55
C VAL A 28 3.22 21.89 10.65
N GLY A 29 2.59 22.46 11.70
CA GLY A 29 1.97 21.69 12.78
C GLY A 29 0.81 20.80 12.33
N LEU A 30 -0.01 21.27 11.37
CA LEU A 30 -1.13 20.49 10.83
C LEU A 30 -0.68 19.36 9.89
N ALA A 31 0.47 19.51 9.21
CA ALA A 31 1.01 18.47 8.34
C ALA A 31 1.44 17.21 9.14
N ALA A 32 1.89 17.38 10.39
CA ALA A 32 2.38 16.30 11.24
C ALA A 32 1.31 15.25 11.63
N CYS A 33 0.02 15.57 11.56
CA CYS A 33 -1.06 14.60 11.82
C CYS A 33 -1.34 13.66 10.64
N THR A 34 -0.89 14.01 9.44
CA THR A 34 -1.25 13.27 8.21
C THR A 34 -0.21 12.22 7.82
N THR A 35 1.04 12.40 8.23
CA THR A 35 2.12 11.45 7.98
C THR A 35 2.38 10.64 9.23
N ARG A 36 2.07 9.34 9.24
CA ARG A 36 2.47 8.40 10.31
C ARG A 36 3.64 7.55 9.82
N PRO A 37 4.90 8.02 9.89
CA PRO A 37 6.00 7.43 9.12
C PRO A 37 6.57 6.13 9.74
N PHE A 38 5.98 5.60 10.82
CA PHE A 38 6.51 4.46 11.58
C PHE A 38 5.40 3.59 12.18
N GLN A 39 4.31 3.35 11.45
CA GLN A 39 3.37 2.31 11.87
C GLN A 39 3.98 0.94 11.54
N PRO A 40 3.93 -0.04 12.47
CA PRO A 40 4.32 -1.40 12.15
C PRO A 40 3.45 -1.93 11.01
N SER A 41 4.00 -2.86 10.23
CA SER A 41 3.22 -3.56 9.21
C SER A 41 1.92 -4.10 9.82
N PRO A 42 0.79 -4.01 9.10
CA PRO A 42 -0.46 -4.60 9.58
C PRO A 42 -0.27 -6.10 9.79
N PRO A 43 -1.01 -6.71 10.73
CA PRO A 43 -0.97 -8.16 10.90
C PRO A 43 -1.51 -8.86 9.66
N LEU A 44 -0.99 -10.05 9.34
CA LEU A 44 -1.23 -10.71 8.04
C LEU A 44 -2.71 -10.95 7.73
N TYR A 45 -3.53 -11.31 8.71
CA TYR A 45 -4.98 -11.51 8.50
C TYR A 45 -5.72 -10.24 8.04
N LYS A 46 -5.17 -9.04 8.26
CA LYS A 46 -5.73 -7.79 7.72
C LYS A 46 -5.44 -7.60 6.23
N LEU A 47 -4.54 -8.40 5.65
CA LEU A 47 -4.21 -8.37 4.23
C LEU A 47 -5.16 -9.22 3.39
N TRP A 48 -6.20 -9.81 3.99
CA TRP A 48 -7.13 -10.70 3.32
C TRP A 48 -8.57 -10.30 3.62
N ALA A 49 -9.42 -10.35 2.59
CA ALA A 49 -10.85 -10.12 2.75
C ALA A 49 -11.67 -11.07 1.87
N LYS A 50 -12.86 -11.44 2.36
CA LYS A 50 -13.86 -12.16 1.58
C LYS A 50 -15.26 -11.72 2.02
N ARG A 51 -16.16 -11.47 1.07
CA ARG A 51 -17.52 -11.02 1.37
C ARG A 51 -18.23 -12.02 2.28
N GLY A 52 -18.77 -11.53 3.40
CA GLY A 52 -19.49 -12.36 4.37
C GLY A 52 -18.59 -13.17 5.32
N VAL A 53 -17.26 -12.96 5.28
CA VAL A 53 -16.31 -13.58 6.22
C VAL A 53 -15.80 -12.50 7.17
N ASP A 54 -15.89 -12.76 8.47
CA ASP A 54 -15.37 -11.88 9.50
C ASP A 54 -13.87 -12.11 9.75
N GLU A 55 -13.29 -11.33 10.66
CA GLU A 55 -11.87 -11.43 10.98
C GLU A 55 -11.46 -12.82 11.46
N GLN A 56 -12.29 -13.47 12.29
CA GLN A 56 -11.99 -14.81 12.80
C GLN A 56 -12.01 -15.85 11.67
N GLY A 57 -12.94 -15.72 10.74
CA GLY A 57 -13.00 -16.56 9.54
C GLY A 57 -11.77 -16.40 8.66
N VAL A 58 -11.24 -15.18 8.48
CA VAL A 58 -9.98 -14.95 7.76
C VAL A 58 -8.80 -15.63 8.47
N ARG A 59 -8.69 -15.47 9.79
CA ARG A 59 -7.63 -16.10 10.59
C ARG A 59 -7.68 -17.63 10.48
N ASN A 60 -8.88 -18.20 10.59
CA ASN A 60 -9.08 -19.65 10.47
C ASN A 60 -8.69 -20.15 9.07
N ALA A 61 -9.05 -19.42 8.02
CA ALA A 61 -8.69 -19.75 6.64
C ALA A 61 -7.17 -19.72 6.43
N MET A 62 -6.48 -18.71 6.97
CA MET A 62 -5.01 -18.67 6.91
C MET A 62 -4.38 -19.89 7.58
N LEU A 63 -4.82 -20.24 8.79
CA LEU A 63 -4.31 -21.42 9.48
C LEU A 63 -4.59 -22.71 8.69
N ALA A 64 -5.79 -22.83 8.10
CA ALA A 64 -6.15 -23.95 7.24
C ALA A 64 -5.32 -24.01 5.94
N CYS A 65 -4.91 -22.87 5.41
CA CYS A 65 -3.99 -22.76 4.26
C CYS A 65 -2.51 -22.98 4.62
N GLY A 66 -2.20 -23.34 5.88
CA GLY A 66 -0.86 -23.74 6.30
C GLY A 66 0.03 -22.63 6.83
N PHE A 67 -0.49 -21.41 7.02
CA PHE A 67 0.25 -20.38 7.75
C PHE A 67 0.41 -20.81 9.22
N PRO A 68 1.62 -20.74 9.82
CA PRO A 68 1.81 -21.14 11.22
C PRO A 68 1.13 -20.19 12.22
N ASN A 69 0.87 -18.94 11.81
CA ASN A 69 0.19 -17.93 12.60
C ASN A 69 -0.49 -16.91 11.67
N SER A 70 -1.68 -16.44 12.04
CA SER A 70 -2.49 -15.53 11.21
C SER A 70 -2.12 -14.04 11.35
N ALA A 71 -1.38 -13.65 12.39
CA ALA A 71 -0.98 -12.27 12.62
C ALA A 71 0.44 -11.98 12.13
N TYR A 72 1.37 -12.92 12.30
CA TYR A 72 2.78 -12.73 11.97
C TYR A 72 3.41 -14.08 11.60
N VAL A 73 4.22 -14.10 10.54
CA VAL A 73 5.00 -15.28 10.14
C VAL A 73 6.45 -14.86 9.95
N ASP A 74 7.35 -15.56 10.64
CA ASP A 74 8.79 -15.36 10.51
C ASP A 74 9.38 -16.29 9.44
N ARG A 75 10.51 -15.90 8.85
CA ARG A 75 11.24 -16.72 7.87
C ARG A 75 11.75 -18.04 8.47
N LYS A 76 11.97 -18.11 9.78
CA LYS A 76 12.33 -19.36 10.46
C LYS A 76 11.15 -20.34 10.59
N ASP A 77 9.93 -19.83 10.56
CA ASP A 77 8.70 -20.61 10.79
C ASP A 77 8.09 -21.11 9.47
N MET A 78 8.35 -20.43 8.35
CA MET A 78 7.80 -20.76 7.04
C MET A 78 8.75 -20.37 5.90
N THR A 79 8.95 -21.28 4.95
CA THR A 79 9.74 -20.97 3.74
C THR A 79 8.99 -20.01 2.82
N LEU A 80 9.72 -19.28 1.97
CA LEU A 80 9.10 -18.39 0.98
C LEU A 80 8.17 -19.15 0.01
N ASN A 81 8.56 -20.36 -0.37
CA ASN A 81 7.75 -21.21 -1.24
C ASN A 81 6.46 -21.68 -0.55
N ASP A 82 6.51 -22.02 0.74
CA ASP A 82 5.30 -22.41 1.47
C ASP A 82 4.40 -21.20 1.74
N PHE A 83 4.98 -20.02 2.00
CA PHE A 83 4.22 -18.78 2.10
C PHE A 83 3.45 -18.51 0.80
N ALA A 84 4.12 -18.64 -0.36
CA ALA A 84 3.48 -18.52 -1.67
C ALA A 84 2.34 -19.52 -1.86
N LYS A 85 2.50 -20.80 -1.44
CA LYS A 85 1.40 -21.78 -1.44
C LYS A 85 0.23 -21.33 -0.58
N GLY A 86 0.51 -20.77 0.60
CA GLY A 86 -0.51 -20.26 1.52
C GLY A 86 -1.31 -19.11 0.90
N GLU A 87 -0.64 -18.15 0.26
CA GLU A 87 -1.31 -17.06 -0.45
C GLU A 87 -2.18 -17.56 -1.60
N LEU A 88 -1.67 -18.50 -2.40
CA LEU A 88 -2.43 -19.12 -3.49
C LEU A 88 -3.64 -19.92 -2.97
N CYS A 89 -3.50 -20.66 -1.87
CA CYS A 89 -4.62 -21.33 -1.22
C CYS A 89 -5.71 -20.33 -0.80
N MET A 90 -5.34 -19.19 -0.20
CA MET A 90 -6.31 -18.15 0.16
C MET A 90 -7.06 -17.61 -1.07
N ILE A 91 -6.34 -17.37 -2.17
CA ILE A 91 -6.91 -16.94 -3.45
C ILE A 91 -7.87 -17.99 -4.02
N ASP A 92 -7.48 -19.26 -4.02
CA ASP A 92 -8.30 -20.39 -4.50
C ASP A 92 -9.58 -20.54 -3.67
N HIS A 93 -9.52 -20.21 -2.38
CA HIS A 93 -10.69 -20.14 -1.50
C HIS A 93 -11.50 -18.83 -1.64
N GLY A 94 -11.16 -17.98 -2.60
CA GLY A 94 -11.90 -16.75 -2.95
C GLY A 94 -11.64 -15.58 -1.99
N PHE A 95 -10.55 -15.60 -1.23
CA PHE A 95 -10.09 -14.43 -0.51
C PHE A 95 -9.33 -13.50 -1.46
N GLN A 96 -9.49 -12.21 -1.25
CA GLN A 96 -8.80 -11.16 -2.00
C GLN A 96 -7.65 -10.62 -1.17
N TYR A 97 -6.47 -10.55 -1.78
CA TYR A 97 -5.31 -9.92 -1.17
C TYR A 97 -5.47 -8.39 -1.21
N GLN A 98 -5.23 -7.73 -0.07
CA GLN A 98 -5.52 -6.30 0.12
C GLN A 98 -4.29 -5.41 0.01
N ASP A 99 -3.09 -5.99 -0.02
CA ASP A 99 -1.86 -5.24 -0.29
C ASP A 99 -1.59 -5.18 -1.81
N ARG A 100 -0.40 -4.74 -2.21
CA ARG A 100 -0.04 -4.47 -3.60
C ARG A 100 -0.04 -5.71 -4.49
N ARG A 101 0.64 -6.79 -4.05
CA ARG A 101 0.87 -7.99 -4.87
C ARG A 101 1.33 -9.17 -4.01
N ILE A 102 1.06 -10.40 -4.44
CA ILE A 102 1.50 -11.62 -3.76
C ILE A 102 2.97 -11.98 -4.07
N ILE A 103 3.55 -12.90 -3.31
CA ILE A 103 4.93 -13.39 -3.49
C ILE A 103 5.17 -13.91 -4.91
N CYS A 104 4.21 -14.62 -5.50
CA CYS A 104 4.36 -15.17 -6.85
C CYS A 104 4.53 -14.11 -7.94
N THR A 105 4.17 -12.85 -7.66
CA THR A 105 4.37 -11.75 -8.59
C THR A 105 5.84 -11.38 -8.74
N ASP A 106 6.59 -11.35 -7.62
CA ASP A 106 8.00 -10.97 -7.61
C ASP A 106 8.94 -12.20 -7.72
N PHE A 107 8.43 -13.40 -7.38
CA PHE A 107 9.18 -14.65 -7.38
C PHE A 107 8.49 -15.74 -8.21
N PRO A 108 8.33 -15.55 -9.54
CA PRO A 108 7.57 -16.48 -10.39
C PRO A 108 8.24 -17.86 -10.54
N ASP A 109 9.53 -17.97 -10.25
CA ASP A 109 10.29 -19.22 -10.39
C ASP A 109 10.18 -20.15 -9.17
N LEU A 110 9.46 -19.73 -8.12
CA LEU A 110 9.17 -20.62 -6.99
C LEU A 110 8.30 -21.80 -7.46
N PRO A 111 8.55 -23.04 -6.98
CA PRO A 111 7.75 -24.20 -7.34
C PRO A 111 6.24 -24.01 -7.14
N ALA A 112 5.82 -23.34 -6.07
CA ALA A 112 4.42 -23.01 -5.80
C ALA A 112 3.78 -22.13 -6.90
N CYS A 113 4.58 -21.29 -7.54
CA CYS A 113 4.12 -20.26 -8.48
C CYS A 113 4.11 -20.74 -9.94
N ALA A 114 4.50 -21.99 -10.22
CA ALA A 114 4.67 -22.50 -11.59
C ALA A 114 3.40 -22.38 -12.46
N ASN A 115 2.22 -22.42 -11.85
CA ASN A 115 0.93 -22.35 -12.55
C ASN A 115 0.26 -20.98 -12.45
N VAL A 116 0.92 -19.99 -11.83
CA VAL A 116 0.40 -18.64 -11.73
C VAL A 116 0.60 -17.93 -13.07
N PRO A 117 -0.45 -17.37 -13.69
CA PRO A 117 -0.27 -16.66 -14.96
C PRO A 117 0.71 -15.51 -14.78
N ARG A 118 1.73 -15.45 -15.65
CA ARG A 118 2.72 -14.37 -15.61
C ARG A 118 2.04 -13.02 -15.74
N GLY A 119 2.48 -12.06 -14.92
CA GLY A 119 1.91 -10.72 -14.91
C GLY A 119 0.75 -10.50 -13.95
N LYS A 120 0.29 -11.54 -13.24
CA LYS A 120 -0.77 -11.41 -12.24
C LYS A 120 -0.23 -10.94 -10.89
N THR A 121 -0.86 -9.91 -10.33
CA THR A 121 -0.51 -9.36 -9.00
C THR A 121 -1.38 -9.92 -7.87
N PHE A 122 -2.65 -10.21 -8.16
CA PHE A 122 -3.70 -10.58 -7.20
C PHE A 122 -3.96 -9.57 -6.06
N GLY A 123 -3.29 -8.42 -6.07
CA GLY A 123 -3.46 -7.34 -5.12
C GLY A 123 -3.98 -6.06 -5.79
N SER A 124 -3.66 -4.92 -5.20
CA SER A 124 -4.08 -3.60 -5.69
C SER A 124 -3.27 -3.06 -6.87
N ASP A 125 -2.07 -3.61 -7.11
CA ASP A 125 -1.27 -3.21 -8.28
C ASP A 125 -1.90 -3.76 -9.57
N PRO A 126 -1.82 -3.03 -10.70
CA PRO A 126 -2.29 -3.53 -11.98
C PRO A 126 -1.47 -4.72 -12.46
N ASP A 127 -2.13 -5.68 -13.12
CA ASP A 127 -1.47 -6.75 -13.84
C ASP A 127 -0.51 -6.17 -14.90
N PHE A 128 0.68 -6.74 -15.02
CA PHE A 128 1.72 -6.26 -15.94
C PHE A 128 2.04 -7.27 -17.04
N GLY A 129 2.32 -6.79 -18.25
CA GLY A 129 2.68 -7.65 -19.37
C GLY A 129 4.05 -8.34 -19.22
N PRO A 130 4.36 -9.33 -20.07
CA PRO A 130 5.62 -10.08 -20.02
C PRO A 130 6.90 -9.22 -20.20
N ALA A 131 6.76 -7.96 -20.63
CA ALA A 131 7.87 -7.01 -20.81
C ALA A 131 8.32 -6.30 -19.52
N ALA A 132 7.62 -6.45 -18.39
CA ALA A 132 7.99 -5.83 -17.12
C ALA A 132 9.16 -6.53 -16.40
N ASN A 133 9.51 -7.74 -16.85
CA ASN A 133 10.61 -8.52 -16.30
C ASN A 133 11.95 -8.13 -16.95
N LYS A 134 12.34 -6.86 -16.84
CA LYS A 134 13.72 -6.45 -17.11
C LYS A 134 14.40 -6.23 -15.76
N PRO A 135 15.35 -7.08 -15.35
CA PRO A 135 16.19 -6.78 -14.20
C PRO A 135 16.88 -5.44 -14.44
N ARG A 136 16.87 -4.56 -13.44
CA ARG A 136 17.71 -3.35 -13.44
C ARG A 136 19.16 -3.75 -13.18
#